data_AF-A0AAD7K9X5-F1
#
_entry.id   AF-A0AAD7K9X5-F1
#
_cell.length_a   1.000
_cell.length_b   1.000
_cell.length_c   1.000
_cell.angle_alpha   90.00
_cell.angle_beta   90.00
_cell.angle_gamma   90.00
#
_symmetry.space_group_name_H-M   'P 1'
#
loop_
_entity.id
_entity.type
_entity.pdbx_description
1 polymer ?
#
loop_
_entity_poly.entity_id
_entity_poly.type
_entity_poly.pdbx_seq_one_letter_code
_entity_poly.pdbx_strand_id
1 'polypeptide(L)'
;MSTETSYHRILSPVLRDWINTGETSYSTPVGILACQRDPLLRELNATVVSSVIYSPPLPAGKNAKNAKKAVLAPTIPQDAICLEVSLSDTVIFPEGGGQPSDTGIITTADGTVWNVLQAKRHGGQAIHYVHVLDRNVDAALLAFSPGAKVKVELDQTGFERRYDHMTLHTSQHLLSALLETRLRLPTLSWSLTSYPAPCYVEIPRGMTSEEISMIQDEANRLVFQGKQIHVEVEELDPQSVKPADKLESGRSVGRGLPTDYTGGVNRVVVIDGVDRNPCCGTHLPSLNNLQLFILPHTDALSRSSTTVARLNFLAGPRLIAHLVSTHSRLASTAAILSCGLPQVPERVQQFVDERKNATKRIEDVELEVAKYIATDLIRDMQGVSGVFKKYLHRTDDSPSALNLLTAISSAFASMTGTEASYLIVLSSSPSAQTQTNNNVFFVIGSDDKHVKVVGDGLKTKLGVKGGGKGLKYSGKLVGVWKGKDDIVDDILSGVS
;
A
#
# COMPACT_ATOMS: atom_id res chain seq x y z
N MET A 1 31.22 12.66 3.90
CA MET A 1 31.14 11.86 5.13
C MET A 1 31.74 10.51 4.81
N SER A 2 32.56 9.96 5.70
CA SER A 2 33.18 8.64 5.58
C SER A 2 32.89 7.88 6.87
N THR A 3 32.69 6.57 6.80
CA THR A 3 32.55 5.76 8.01
C THR A 3 33.87 5.63 8.75
N GLU A 4 33.81 5.43 10.06
CA GLU A 4 35.01 5.07 10.83
C GLU A 4 35.66 3.80 10.29
N THR A 5 36.98 3.70 10.40
CA THR A 5 37.76 2.55 9.91
C THR A 5 37.39 1.23 10.59
N SER A 6 36.73 1.29 11.75
CA SER A 6 36.23 0.14 12.51
C SER A 6 35.02 -0.55 11.88
N TYR A 7 34.33 0.11 10.93
CA TYR A 7 33.15 -0.41 10.25
C TYR A 7 33.49 -1.61 9.37
N HIS A 8 34.60 -1.59 8.63
CA HIS A 8 34.97 -2.66 7.72
C HIS A 8 36.14 -3.48 8.25
N ARG A 9 35.88 -4.73 8.65
CA ARG A 9 36.85 -5.63 9.27
C ARG A 9 37.17 -6.78 8.33
N ILE A 10 38.33 -6.69 7.68
CA ILE A 10 38.85 -7.76 6.82
C ILE A 10 39.58 -8.76 7.71
N LEU A 11 38.98 -9.93 7.90
CA LEU A 11 39.54 -11.00 8.74
C LEU A 11 40.58 -11.83 7.96
N SER A 12 40.44 -11.93 6.63
CA SER A 12 41.43 -12.60 5.75
C SER A 12 42.68 -11.74 5.53
N PRO A 13 43.90 -12.25 5.80
CA PRO A 13 45.14 -11.59 5.43
C PRO A 13 45.30 -11.37 3.92
N VAL A 14 44.89 -12.35 3.11
CA VAL A 14 45.02 -12.31 1.64
C VAL A 14 44.17 -11.19 1.03
N LEU A 15 42.93 -11.05 1.50
CA LEU A 15 42.05 -9.95 1.07
C LEU A 15 42.57 -8.60 1.53
N ARG A 16 43.22 -8.55 2.70
CA ARG A 16 43.82 -7.33 3.23
C ARG A 16 44.97 -6.85 2.35
N ASP A 17 45.85 -7.77 1.94
CA ASP A 17 46.96 -7.45 1.04
C ASP A 17 46.45 -7.06 -0.34
N TRP A 18 45.43 -7.74 -0.88
CA TRP A 18 44.82 -7.41 -2.17
C TRP A 18 44.19 -6.00 -2.21
N ILE A 19 43.54 -5.57 -1.12
CA ILE A 19 43.00 -4.21 -1.01
C ILE A 19 44.13 -3.17 -0.93
N ASN A 20 45.24 -3.51 -0.24
CA ASN A 20 46.37 -2.61 -0.03
C ASN A 20 47.27 -2.47 -1.26
N THR A 21 47.34 -3.47 -2.15
CA THR A 21 48.16 -3.41 -3.37
C THR A 21 47.59 -2.44 -4.40
N GLY A 22 46.31 -2.07 -4.31
CA GLY A 22 45.70 -1.04 -5.15
C GLY A 22 45.69 -1.38 -6.64
N GLU A 23 45.68 -2.67 -6.99
CA GLU A 23 45.79 -3.12 -8.38
C GLU A 23 44.54 -2.71 -9.19
N THR A 24 44.69 -1.73 -10.07
CA THR A 24 43.55 -1.17 -10.82
C THR A 24 43.22 -1.92 -12.12
N SER A 25 43.96 -2.98 -12.44
CA SER A 25 43.81 -3.77 -13.67
C SER A 25 42.60 -4.71 -13.63
N TYR A 26 42.03 -4.94 -12.44
CA TYR A 26 40.91 -5.85 -12.22
C TYR A 26 39.77 -5.14 -11.49
N SER A 27 38.54 -5.63 -11.69
CA SER A 27 37.37 -5.12 -10.98
C SER A 27 37.28 -5.72 -9.57
N THR A 28 37.04 -4.85 -8.58
CA THR A 28 36.84 -5.25 -7.19
C THR A 28 35.64 -6.18 -7.05
N PRO A 29 35.78 -7.33 -6.38
CA PRO A 29 34.66 -8.24 -6.17
C PRO A 29 33.52 -7.62 -5.35
N VAL A 30 32.28 -7.93 -5.74
CA VAL A 30 31.10 -7.65 -4.94
C VAL A 30 31.22 -8.38 -3.60
N GLY A 31 31.04 -7.63 -2.52
CA GLY A 31 31.29 -8.02 -1.13
C GLY A 31 32.36 -7.14 -0.48
N ILE A 32 33.27 -6.58 -1.27
CA ILE A 32 34.34 -5.67 -0.82
C ILE A 32 34.44 -4.41 -1.69
N LEU A 33 33.41 -4.02 -2.45
CA LEU A 33 33.40 -2.75 -3.19
C LEU A 33 33.57 -1.56 -2.25
N ALA A 34 34.06 -0.43 -2.74
CA ALA A 34 34.19 0.80 -1.95
C ALA A 34 32.88 1.18 -1.25
N CYS A 35 31.74 1.08 -1.94
CA CYS A 35 30.42 1.29 -1.33
C CYS A 35 30.03 0.30 -0.22
N GLN A 36 30.67 -0.85 -0.13
CA GLN A 36 30.45 -1.86 0.91
C GLN A 36 31.47 -1.76 2.04
N ARG A 37 32.65 -1.19 1.77
CA ARG A 37 33.71 -0.87 2.74
C ARG A 37 33.43 0.43 3.49
N ASP A 38 33.02 1.46 2.76
CA ASP A 38 32.55 2.74 3.31
C ASP A 38 31.19 3.09 2.67
N PRO A 39 30.08 2.73 3.32
CA PRO A 39 28.74 2.90 2.78
C PRO A 39 28.29 4.36 2.68
N LEU A 40 28.99 5.29 3.36
CA LEU A 40 28.73 6.73 3.31
C LEU A 40 29.59 7.46 2.27
N LEU A 41 30.59 6.78 1.69
CA LEU A 41 31.42 7.31 0.62
C LEU A 41 30.57 7.65 -0.61
N ARG A 42 30.69 8.90 -1.08
CA ARG A 42 29.87 9.42 -2.19
C ARG A 42 30.60 9.45 -3.51
N GLU A 43 31.92 9.53 -3.49
CA GLU A 43 32.73 9.66 -4.69
C GLU A 43 34.03 8.88 -4.56
N LEU A 44 34.56 8.40 -5.68
CA LEU A 44 35.91 7.87 -5.80
C LEU A 44 36.46 8.03 -7.21
N ASN A 45 37.79 8.01 -7.32
CA ASN A 45 38.46 7.86 -8.61
C ASN A 45 38.63 6.38 -8.92
N ALA A 46 38.19 5.95 -10.10
CA ALA A 46 38.30 4.58 -10.60
C ALA A 46 39.03 4.52 -11.94
N THR A 47 39.41 3.31 -12.33
CA THR A 47 39.93 3.00 -13.65
C THR A 47 38.92 2.15 -14.40
N VAL A 48 38.69 2.43 -15.68
CA VAL A 48 37.87 1.58 -16.52
C VAL A 48 38.61 0.30 -16.82
N VAL A 49 38.01 -0.84 -16.49
CA VAL A 49 38.57 -2.17 -16.74
C VAL A 49 38.13 -2.66 -18.12
N SER A 50 36.85 -2.49 -18.44
CA SER A 50 36.29 -2.80 -19.75
C SER A 50 35.02 -2.01 -20.02
N SER A 51 34.70 -1.82 -21.30
CA SER A 51 33.44 -1.24 -21.75
C SER A 51 32.95 -1.96 -23.00
N VAL A 52 31.67 -2.31 -23.06
CA VAL A 52 31.04 -2.90 -24.26
C VAL A 52 29.67 -2.29 -24.51
N ILE A 53 29.19 -2.33 -25.75
CA ILE A 53 27.84 -1.86 -26.08
C ILE A 53 26.82 -2.83 -25.47
N TYR A 54 25.90 -2.29 -24.67
CA TYR A 54 24.80 -3.07 -24.13
C TYR A 54 23.84 -3.48 -25.25
N SER A 55 23.59 -4.78 -25.37
CA SER A 55 22.54 -5.32 -26.23
C SER A 55 21.48 -5.98 -25.34
N PRO A 56 20.23 -5.48 -25.30
CA PRO A 56 19.20 -6.09 -24.48
C PRO A 56 18.92 -7.53 -24.94
N PRO A 57 18.71 -8.47 -24.01
CA PRO A 57 18.36 -9.84 -24.37
C PRO A 57 17.05 -9.86 -25.16
N LEU A 58 16.97 -10.71 -26.19
CA LEU A 58 15.75 -10.92 -26.98
C LEU A 58 14.58 -11.28 -26.04
N PRO A 59 13.36 -10.76 -26.29
CA PRO A 59 12.20 -11.07 -25.45
C PRO A 59 12.01 -12.58 -25.34
N ALA A 60 12.02 -13.11 -24.11
CA ALA A 60 11.72 -14.51 -23.88
C ALA A 60 10.32 -14.84 -24.44
N GLY A 61 10.23 -15.90 -25.25
CA GLY A 61 8.95 -16.39 -25.77
C GLY A 61 7.94 -16.66 -24.65
N LYS A 62 6.64 -16.68 -24.99
CA LYS A 62 5.45 -16.67 -24.10
C LYS A 62 5.35 -17.74 -22.97
N ASN A 63 6.39 -18.52 -22.70
CA ASN A 63 6.38 -19.63 -21.74
C ASN A 63 7.22 -19.43 -20.46
N ALA A 64 7.57 -18.21 -20.06
CA ALA A 64 8.22 -17.95 -18.77
C ALA A 64 7.21 -17.56 -17.65
N LYS A 65 6.23 -18.43 -17.37
CA LYS A 65 5.43 -18.31 -16.14
C LYS A 65 6.22 -18.95 -15.00
N ASN A 66 7.15 -18.19 -14.41
CA ASN A 66 7.67 -18.30 -13.04
C ASN A 66 9.01 -17.54 -12.86
N ALA A 67 9.11 -16.32 -13.39
CA ALA A 67 10.16 -15.42 -12.91
C ALA A 67 9.76 -14.93 -11.50
N LYS A 68 10.57 -15.25 -10.48
CA LYS A 68 10.49 -14.58 -9.17
C LYS A 68 10.42 -13.08 -9.44
N LYS A 69 9.44 -12.36 -8.86
CA LYS A 69 9.31 -10.90 -8.99
C LYS A 69 10.70 -10.29 -8.77
N ALA A 70 11.28 -9.76 -9.84
CA ALA A 70 12.63 -9.23 -9.84
C ALA A 70 12.71 -8.08 -8.82
N VAL A 71 13.86 -7.95 -8.19
CA VAL A 71 14.22 -6.81 -7.34
C VAL A 71 13.88 -5.51 -8.10
N LEU A 72 13.27 -4.55 -7.40
CA LEU A 72 12.82 -3.25 -7.90
C LEU A 72 14.02 -2.37 -8.32
N ALA A 73 14.76 -2.80 -9.34
CA ALA A 73 15.87 -2.06 -9.89
C ALA A 73 15.37 -1.03 -10.91
N PRO A 74 16.08 0.10 -11.09
CA PRO A 74 15.82 1.03 -12.20
C PRO A 74 15.77 0.26 -13.52
N THR A 75 14.76 0.53 -14.35
CA THR A 75 14.62 -0.14 -15.65
C THR A 75 15.27 0.74 -16.71
N ILE A 76 16.18 0.16 -17.50
CA ILE A 76 16.77 0.83 -18.65
C ILE A 76 15.65 1.08 -19.68
N PRO A 77 15.44 2.32 -20.16
CA PRO A 77 14.47 2.61 -21.20
C PRO A 77 14.75 1.78 -22.47
N GLN A 78 13.70 1.29 -23.13
CA GLN A 78 13.83 0.35 -24.24
C GLN A 78 14.54 0.95 -25.48
N ASP A 79 14.51 2.27 -25.60
CA ASP A 79 15.13 3.07 -26.66
C ASP A 79 16.49 3.68 -26.26
N ALA A 80 16.91 3.50 -25.01
CA ALA A 80 18.20 4.00 -24.53
C ALA A 80 19.36 3.16 -25.06
N ILE A 81 20.34 3.81 -25.67
CA ILE A 81 21.61 3.20 -26.01
C ILE A 81 22.50 3.27 -24.76
N CYS A 82 23.01 2.12 -24.32
CA CYS A 82 23.84 2.04 -23.11
C CYS A 82 25.17 1.35 -23.39
N LEU A 83 26.18 1.67 -22.58
CA LEU A 83 27.39 0.88 -22.42
C LEU A 83 27.32 0.07 -21.12
N GLU A 84 27.80 -1.16 -21.16
CA GLU A 84 28.18 -1.90 -19.96
C GLU A 84 29.63 -1.55 -19.61
N VAL A 85 29.84 -0.88 -18.48
CA VAL A 85 31.15 -0.41 -18.02
C VAL A 85 31.53 -1.13 -16.72
N SER A 86 32.67 -1.82 -16.76
CA SER A 86 33.31 -2.42 -15.59
C SER A 86 34.41 -1.49 -15.08
N LEU A 87 34.40 -1.24 -13.78
CA LEU A 87 35.34 -0.34 -13.11
C LEU A 87 36.21 -1.12 -12.13
N SER A 88 37.40 -0.59 -11.85
CA SER A 88 38.32 -1.15 -10.85
C SER A 88 37.69 -1.18 -9.46
N ASP A 89 36.90 -0.16 -9.11
CA ASP A 89 36.09 -0.08 -7.90
C ASP A 89 34.92 0.90 -8.12
N THR A 90 33.93 0.93 -7.22
CA THR A 90 32.75 1.80 -7.39
C THR A 90 32.05 2.17 -6.07
N VAL A 91 31.55 3.41 -6.02
CA VAL A 91 30.60 3.88 -4.99
C VAL A 91 29.15 3.57 -5.34
N ILE A 92 28.84 3.13 -6.57
CA ILE A 92 27.49 2.78 -7.02
C ILE A 92 27.23 1.31 -6.71
N PHE A 93 26.27 1.02 -5.81
CA PHE A 93 25.99 -0.37 -5.44
C PHE A 93 25.19 -1.06 -6.56
N PRO A 94 25.65 -2.21 -7.09
CA PRO A 94 25.00 -2.88 -8.20
C PRO A 94 23.62 -3.42 -7.81
N GLU A 95 23.57 -4.34 -6.85
CA GLU A 95 22.39 -4.92 -6.22
C GLU A 95 22.89 -6.09 -5.38
N GLY A 96 22.10 -6.55 -4.41
CA GLY A 96 22.47 -7.75 -3.67
C GLY A 96 21.76 -7.88 -2.34
N GLY A 97 21.56 -9.14 -1.92
CA GLY A 97 20.93 -9.46 -0.65
C GLY A 97 19.52 -8.88 -0.51
N GLY A 98 18.78 -8.68 -1.62
CA GLY A 98 17.44 -8.08 -1.63
C GLY A 98 17.40 -6.54 -1.68
N GLN A 99 18.55 -5.87 -1.62
CA GLN A 99 18.64 -4.42 -1.79
C GLN A 99 18.71 -4.02 -3.28
N PRO A 100 17.89 -3.04 -3.73
CA PRO A 100 17.96 -2.52 -5.10
C PRO A 100 19.26 -1.76 -5.42
N SER A 101 19.54 -1.65 -6.71
CA SER A 101 20.63 -0.84 -7.27
C SER A 101 20.53 0.63 -6.91
N ASP A 102 21.69 1.26 -6.76
CA ASP A 102 21.81 2.71 -6.76
C ASP A 102 21.81 3.29 -8.18
N THR A 103 21.75 4.61 -8.23
CA THR A 103 21.97 5.42 -9.43
C THR A 103 23.06 6.43 -9.12
N GLY A 104 23.74 6.93 -10.14
CA GLY A 104 24.80 7.91 -9.98
C GLY A 104 25.34 8.38 -11.32
N ILE A 105 26.50 9.01 -11.27
CA ILE A 105 27.18 9.58 -12.44
C ILE A 105 28.65 9.14 -12.50
N ILE A 106 29.19 9.14 -13.71
CA ILE A 106 30.61 8.96 -13.97
C ILE A 106 31.11 10.15 -14.77
N THR A 107 32.16 10.81 -14.32
CA THR A 107 32.81 11.93 -15.00
C THR A 107 34.11 11.47 -15.62
N THR A 108 34.26 11.63 -16.93
CA THR A 108 35.47 11.29 -17.68
C THR A 108 36.52 12.40 -17.60
N ALA A 109 37.76 12.10 -18.01
CA ALA A 109 38.90 13.02 -17.84
C ALA A 109 38.74 14.37 -18.58
N ASP A 110 37.91 14.41 -19.62
CA ASP A 110 37.52 15.61 -20.37
C ASP A 110 36.45 16.46 -19.65
N GLY A 111 35.97 16.02 -18.48
CA GLY A 111 34.92 16.67 -17.71
C GLY A 111 33.49 16.31 -18.13
N THR A 112 33.32 15.42 -19.11
CA THR A 112 31.99 14.97 -19.55
C THR A 112 31.33 14.11 -18.47
N VAL A 113 30.07 14.42 -18.15
CA VAL A 113 29.28 13.70 -17.13
C VAL A 113 28.34 12.71 -17.78
N TRP A 114 28.41 11.46 -17.35
CA TRP A 114 27.64 10.34 -17.88
C TRP A 114 26.72 9.76 -16.80
N ASN A 115 25.45 9.56 -17.13
CA ASN A 115 24.47 9.00 -16.20
C ASN A 115 24.56 7.48 -16.14
N VAL A 116 24.63 6.92 -14.94
CA VAL A 116 24.50 5.48 -14.69
C VAL A 116 23.03 5.19 -14.40
N LEU A 117 22.35 4.57 -15.36
CA LEU A 117 20.92 4.28 -15.27
C LEU A 117 20.63 3.13 -14.30
N GLN A 118 21.55 2.16 -14.26
CA GLN A 118 21.45 0.96 -13.45
C GLN A 118 22.86 0.41 -13.23
N ALA A 119 23.08 -0.27 -12.12
CA ALA A 119 24.21 -1.19 -11.98
C ALA A 119 23.68 -2.60 -11.68
N LYS A 120 24.40 -3.64 -12.09
CA LYS A 120 24.05 -5.04 -11.81
C LYS A 120 25.26 -5.85 -11.43
N ARG A 121 25.02 -6.92 -10.67
CA ARG A 121 26.03 -7.92 -10.38
C ARG A 121 26.06 -8.94 -11.51
N HIS A 122 27.19 -9.06 -12.19
CA HIS A 122 27.47 -10.14 -13.14
C HIS A 122 28.58 -11.02 -12.58
N GLY A 123 28.23 -12.22 -12.13
CA GLY A 123 29.14 -13.08 -11.36
C GLY A 123 29.62 -12.38 -10.08
N GLY A 124 30.94 -12.17 -9.98
CA GLY A 124 31.57 -11.47 -8.86
C GLY A 124 31.75 -9.97 -9.05
N GLN A 125 31.33 -9.37 -10.17
CA GLN A 125 31.70 -7.99 -10.54
C GLN A 125 30.49 -7.05 -10.62
N ALA A 126 30.73 -5.76 -10.41
CA ALA A 126 29.75 -4.68 -10.61
C ALA A 126 29.85 -4.13 -12.03
N ILE A 127 28.75 -4.22 -12.78
CA ILE A 127 28.64 -3.67 -14.14
C ILE A 127 27.69 -2.49 -14.12
N HIS A 128 28.12 -1.38 -14.72
CA HIS A 128 27.39 -0.11 -14.77
C HIS A 128 26.79 0.07 -16.16
N TYR A 129 25.48 0.31 -16.23
CA TYR A 129 24.77 0.63 -17.46
C TYR A 129 24.76 2.14 -17.66
N VAL A 130 25.72 2.62 -18.44
CA VAL A 130 25.98 4.05 -18.68
C VAL A 130 25.20 4.49 -19.91
N HIS A 131 24.41 5.56 -19.77
CA HIS A 131 23.63 6.11 -20.88
C HIS A 131 24.53 6.81 -21.90
N VAL A 132 24.37 6.48 -23.19
CA VAL A 132 25.11 7.13 -24.28
C VAL A 132 24.41 8.42 -24.69
N LEU A 133 25.08 9.55 -24.49
CA LEU A 133 24.60 10.87 -24.90
C LEU A 133 24.60 11.01 -26.43
N ASP A 134 23.60 11.71 -26.96
CA ASP A 134 23.45 12.06 -28.39
C ASP A 134 23.58 10.89 -29.38
N ARG A 135 23.39 9.65 -28.90
CA ARG A 135 23.56 8.41 -29.66
C ARG A 135 24.96 8.25 -30.28
N ASN A 136 25.97 8.97 -29.79
CA ASN A 136 27.34 8.87 -30.29
C ASN A 136 28.11 7.77 -29.55
N VAL A 137 27.95 6.54 -30.01
CA VAL A 137 28.54 5.34 -29.41
C VAL A 137 30.06 5.34 -29.47
N ASP A 138 30.65 5.84 -30.57
CA ASP A 138 32.10 5.86 -30.74
C ASP A 138 32.78 6.79 -29.73
N ALA A 139 32.19 7.97 -29.50
CA ALA A 139 32.67 8.89 -28.47
C ALA A 139 32.57 8.27 -27.06
N ALA A 140 31.47 7.56 -26.77
CA ALA A 140 31.30 6.89 -25.50
C ALA A 140 32.32 5.75 -25.29
N LEU A 141 32.56 4.91 -26.30
CA LEU A 141 33.58 3.85 -26.24
C LEU A 141 35.00 4.42 -26.06
N LEU A 142 35.30 5.54 -26.72
CA LEU A 142 36.58 6.24 -26.55
C LEU A 142 36.74 6.76 -25.12
N ALA A 143 35.71 7.40 -24.58
CA ALA A 143 35.70 7.96 -23.23
C ALA A 143 35.83 6.89 -22.14
N PHE A 144 35.30 5.68 -22.37
CA PHE A 144 35.39 4.52 -21.48
C PHE A 144 36.40 3.46 -21.95
N SER A 145 37.46 3.86 -22.65
CA SER A 145 38.52 2.93 -23.05
C SER A 145 39.21 2.27 -21.83
N PRO A 146 39.60 0.98 -21.90
CA PRO A 146 40.32 0.32 -20.82
C PRO A 146 41.56 1.12 -20.37
N GLY A 147 41.71 1.29 -19.06
CA GLY A 147 42.77 2.11 -18.46
C GLY A 147 42.41 3.59 -18.26
N ALA A 148 41.31 4.07 -18.84
CA ALA A 148 40.84 5.44 -18.63
C ALA A 148 40.53 5.71 -17.15
N LYS A 149 40.93 6.89 -16.67
CA LYS A 149 40.62 7.35 -15.31
C LYS A 149 39.31 8.11 -15.31
N VAL A 150 38.43 7.76 -14.37
CA VAL A 150 37.10 8.35 -14.23
C VAL A 150 36.80 8.66 -12.77
N LYS A 151 36.00 9.69 -12.52
CA LYS A 151 35.42 9.98 -11.20
C LYS A 151 34.01 9.39 -11.14
N VAL A 152 33.74 8.53 -10.17
CA VAL A 152 32.43 7.93 -9.94
C VAL A 152 31.79 8.62 -8.75
N GLU A 153 30.53 9.03 -8.87
CA GLU A 153 29.85 9.80 -7.82
C GLU A 153 28.37 9.41 -7.69
N LEU A 154 27.88 9.39 -6.44
CA LEU A 154 26.47 9.47 -6.13
C LEU A 154 26.10 10.95 -6.03
N ASP A 155 25.32 11.43 -7.00
CA ASP A 155 24.72 12.76 -6.94
C ASP A 155 23.76 12.85 -5.74
N GLN A 156 23.22 14.04 -5.45
CA GLN A 156 22.37 14.24 -4.27
C GLN A 156 21.19 13.24 -4.24
N THR A 157 20.53 13.02 -5.38
CA THR A 157 19.42 12.07 -5.51
C THR A 157 19.88 10.62 -5.30
N GLY A 158 21.00 10.23 -5.91
CA GLY A 158 21.61 8.92 -5.74
C GLY A 158 22.02 8.64 -4.30
N PHE A 159 22.56 9.63 -3.59
CA PHE A 159 22.91 9.49 -2.18
C PHE A 159 21.68 9.39 -1.28
N GLU A 160 20.63 10.17 -1.51
CA GLU A 160 19.37 10.06 -0.77
C GLU A 160 18.76 8.66 -0.93
N ARG A 161 18.77 8.13 -2.16
CA ARG A 161 18.35 6.76 -2.45
C ARG A 161 19.21 5.73 -1.71
N ARG A 162 20.54 5.85 -1.76
CA ARG A 162 21.46 4.97 -1.03
C ARG A 162 21.19 5.02 0.47
N TYR A 163 21.02 6.21 1.04
CA TYR A 163 20.77 6.40 2.47
C TYR A 163 19.43 5.78 2.89
N ASP A 164 18.39 5.94 2.09
CA ASP A 164 17.10 5.29 2.28
C ASP A 164 17.21 3.76 2.27
N HIS A 165 17.90 3.19 1.28
CA HIS A 165 18.14 1.75 1.20
C HIS A 165 18.91 1.23 2.41
N MET A 166 20.02 1.87 2.80
CA MET A 166 20.79 1.49 3.99
C MET A 166 19.95 1.55 5.26
N THR A 167 19.14 2.59 5.41
CA THR A 167 18.24 2.78 6.55
C THR A 167 17.28 1.61 6.67
N LEU A 168 16.61 1.25 5.59
CA LEU A 168 15.55 0.25 5.63
C LEU A 168 16.12 -1.17 5.65
N HIS A 169 17.28 -1.39 5.06
CA HIS A 169 17.98 -2.69 5.13
C HIS A 169 18.49 -2.96 6.55
N THR A 170 19.15 -1.98 7.19
CA THR A 170 19.53 -2.08 8.61
C THR A 170 18.29 -2.25 9.51
N SER A 171 17.20 -1.54 9.22
CA SER A 171 15.94 -1.68 9.95
C SER A 171 15.33 -3.08 9.83
N GLN A 172 15.41 -3.69 8.65
CA GLN A 172 14.96 -5.07 8.43
C GLN A 172 15.77 -6.05 9.28
N HIS A 173 17.09 -5.93 9.31
CA HIS A 173 17.94 -6.78 10.15
C HIS A 173 17.59 -6.64 11.64
N LEU A 174 17.44 -5.40 12.13
CA LEU A 174 17.01 -5.13 13.50
C LEU A 174 15.66 -5.80 13.79
N LEU A 175 14.65 -5.58 12.95
CA LEU A 175 13.31 -6.14 13.13
C LEU A 175 13.33 -7.67 13.13
N SER A 176 14.00 -8.29 12.16
CA SER A 176 14.10 -9.75 12.06
C SER A 176 14.80 -10.36 13.28
N ALA A 177 15.88 -9.74 13.76
CA ALA A 177 16.58 -10.19 14.96
C ALA A 177 15.67 -10.11 16.21
N LEU A 178 14.89 -9.04 16.37
CA LEU A 178 13.97 -8.90 17.49
C LEU A 178 12.81 -9.89 17.43
N LEU A 179 12.21 -10.10 16.26
CA LEU A 179 11.13 -11.08 16.07
C LEU A 179 11.61 -12.51 16.39
N GLU A 180 12.80 -12.88 15.93
CA GLU A 180 13.39 -14.19 16.20
C GLU A 180 13.75 -14.37 17.68
N THR A 181 14.40 -13.37 18.30
CA THR A 181 14.93 -13.51 19.66
C THR A 181 13.88 -13.31 20.75
N ARG A 182 12.92 -12.40 20.56
CA ARG A 182 11.89 -12.09 21.57
C ARG A 182 10.65 -12.95 21.42
N LEU A 183 10.26 -13.28 20.19
CA LEU A 183 9.00 -13.95 19.90
C LEU A 183 9.17 -15.33 19.25
N ARG A 184 10.41 -15.75 18.93
CA ARG A 184 10.70 -16.99 18.19
C ARG A 184 9.97 -17.05 16.84
N LEU A 185 9.79 -15.89 16.21
CA LEU A 185 9.13 -15.75 14.93
C LEU A 185 10.18 -15.60 13.82
N PRO A 186 10.36 -16.64 12.96
CA PRO A 186 11.30 -16.54 11.86
C PRO A 186 10.80 -15.59 10.78
N THR A 187 11.73 -14.87 10.15
CA THR A 187 11.42 -14.10 8.93
C THR A 187 11.29 -15.05 7.74
N LEU A 188 10.11 -15.08 7.13
CA LEU A 188 9.78 -15.91 5.97
C LEU A 188 10.19 -15.26 4.65
N SER A 189 9.90 -13.96 4.52
CA SER A 189 10.30 -13.13 3.38
C SER A 189 10.34 -11.67 3.80
N TRP A 190 10.91 -10.81 2.97
CA TRP A 190 10.94 -9.37 3.20
C TRP A 190 11.11 -8.63 1.88
N SER A 191 10.84 -7.33 1.86
CA SER A 191 11.08 -6.49 0.69
C SER A 191 11.40 -5.04 1.06
N LEU A 192 12.44 -4.48 0.44
CA LEU A 192 12.61 -3.04 0.34
C LEU A 192 11.73 -2.51 -0.79
N THR A 193 10.64 -1.85 -0.42
CA THR A 193 9.65 -1.32 -1.36
C THR A 193 10.09 0.03 -1.91
N SER A 194 9.51 0.44 -3.05
CA SER A 194 9.74 1.77 -3.62
C SER A 194 9.23 2.87 -2.68
N TYR A 195 10.00 3.93 -2.54
CA TYR A 195 9.56 5.14 -1.86
C TYR A 195 8.25 5.68 -2.48
N PRO A 196 7.27 6.16 -1.68
CA PRO A 196 7.29 6.34 -0.22
C PRO A 196 6.68 5.17 0.57
N ALA A 197 6.41 4.02 -0.05
CA ALA A 197 5.73 2.93 0.63
C ALA A 197 6.56 2.38 1.82
N PRO A 198 5.92 1.87 2.88
CA PRO A 198 6.62 1.12 3.92
C PRO A 198 7.30 -0.15 3.38
N CYS A 199 8.44 -0.51 3.93
CA CYS A 199 9.07 -1.81 3.70
C CYS A 199 8.42 -2.86 4.60
N TYR A 200 8.63 -4.14 4.33
CA TYR A 200 7.98 -5.17 5.14
C TYR A 200 8.81 -6.43 5.39
N VAL A 201 8.44 -7.14 6.46
CA VAL A 201 8.82 -8.53 6.74
C VAL A 201 7.56 -9.40 6.83
N GLU A 202 7.61 -10.62 6.32
CA GLU A 202 6.55 -11.61 6.44
C GLU A 202 6.90 -12.65 7.51
N ILE A 203 5.93 -12.96 8.38
CA ILE A 203 6.06 -13.88 9.52
C ILE A 203 4.94 -14.94 9.50
N PRO A 204 5.09 -16.08 10.19
CA PRO A 204 4.14 -17.19 10.07
C PRO A 204 2.75 -16.98 10.71
N ARG A 205 2.52 -15.88 11.44
CA ARG A 205 1.23 -15.57 12.08
C ARG A 205 1.04 -14.07 12.29
N GLY A 206 -0.19 -13.63 12.54
CA GLY A 206 -0.47 -12.29 13.06
C GLY A 206 0.18 -12.04 14.44
N MET A 207 0.42 -10.76 14.74
CA MET A 207 0.92 -10.29 16.04
C MET A 207 -0.18 -9.56 16.81
N THR A 208 -0.16 -9.66 18.13
CA THR A 208 -1.06 -8.87 18.99
C THR A 208 -0.57 -7.42 19.08
N SER A 209 -1.46 -6.51 19.51
CA SER A 209 -1.09 -5.10 19.73
C SER A 209 0.05 -4.94 20.74
N GLU A 210 0.07 -5.79 21.77
CA GLU A 210 1.11 -5.80 22.81
C GLU A 210 2.45 -6.28 22.27
N GLU A 211 2.46 -7.33 21.42
CA GLU A 211 3.68 -7.81 20.76
C GLU A 211 4.25 -6.74 19.81
N ILE A 212 3.38 -6.05 19.07
CA ILE A 212 3.77 -4.94 18.18
C ILE A 212 4.40 -3.80 18.99
N SER A 213 3.75 -3.37 20.08
CA SER A 213 4.28 -2.31 20.94
C SER A 213 5.63 -2.72 21.54
N MET A 214 5.74 -3.92 22.10
CA MET A 214 6.97 -4.42 22.72
C MET A 214 8.15 -4.45 21.73
N ILE A 215 7.92 -4.95 20.51
CA ILE A 215 8.98 -4.99 19.49
C ILE A 215 9.35 -3.57 19.03
N GLN A 216 8.39 -2.68 18.84
CA GLN A 216 8.64 -1.30 18.46
C GLN A 216 9.43 -0.55 19.55
N ASP A 217 9.06 -0.70 20.82
CA ASP A 217 9.71 -0.05 21.94
C ASP A 217 11.15 -0.56 22.10
N GLU A 218 11.36 -1.87 21.98
CA GLU A 218 12.69 -2.47 22.03
C GLU A 218 13.57 -2.04 20.85
N ALA A 219 13.00 -1.97 19.63
CA ALA A 219 13.71 -1.45 18.47
C ALA A 219 14.17 -0.01 18.68
N ASN A 220 13.27 0.87 19.14
CA ASN A 220 13.63 2.26 19.44
C ASN A 220 14.64 2.36 20.58
N ARG A 221 14.54 1.53 21.62
CA ARG A 221 15.54 1.48 22.70
C ARG A 221 16.93 1.16 22.17
N LEU A 222 17.06 0.18 21.28
CA LEU A 222 18.33 -0.18 20.65
C LEU A 222 18.84 0.90 19.69
N VAL A 223 17.92 1.58 18.98
CA VAL A 223 18.23 2.77 18.18
C VAL A 223 18.81 3.88 19.05
N PHE A 224 18.19 4.23 20.17
CA PHE A 224 18.70 5.25 21.10
C PHE A 224 20.02 4.87 21.76
N GLN A 225 20.27 3.59 21.98
CA GLN A 225 21.56 3.11 22.49
C GLN A 225 22.68 3.25 21.46
N GLY A 226 22.36 3.45 20.18
CA GLY A 226 23.35 3.66 19.14
C GLY A 226 24.28 2.46 18.94
N LYS A 227 23.75 1.23 19.00
CA LYS A 227 24.56 0.01 18.76
C LYS A 227 25.33 0.16 17.46
N GLN A 228 26.63 -0.11 17.52
CA GLN A 228 27.50 -0.02 16.37
C GLN A 228 27.24 -1.18 15.43
N ILE A 229 27.49 -0.92 14.15
CA ILE A 229 27.33 -1.88 13.08
C ILE A 229 28.66 -1.98 12.38
N HIS A 230 29.13 -3.20 12.17
CA HIS A 230 30.33 -3.45 11.38
C HIS A 230 30.11 -4.64 10.44
N VAL A 231 31.05 -4.77 9.52
CA VAL A 231 31.07 -5.80 8.50
C VAL A 231 32.32 -6.63 8.69
N GLU A 232 32.14 -7.94 8.80
CA GLU A 232 33.23 -8.92 8.81
C GLU A 232 33.34 -9.54 7.41
N VAL A 233 34.55 -9.58 6.88
CA VAL A 233 34.83 -10.19 5.58
C VAL A 233 35.89 -11.26 5.70
N GLU A 234 35.56 -12.44 5.21
CA GLU A 234 36.42 -13.62 5.14
C GLU A 234 36.52 -14.16 3.71
N GLU A 235 37.54 -14.96 3.44
CA GLU A 235 37.58 -15.74 2.21
C GLU A 235 36.42 -16.74 2.19
N LEU A 236 35.88 -16.94 0.99
CA LEU A 236 34.87 -17.96 0.77
C LEU A 236 35.56 -19.31 0.65
N ASP A 237 35.68 -20.05 1.74
CA ASP A 237 36.07 -21.46 1.69
C ASP A 237 34.81 -22.35 1.60
N PRO A 238 34.58 -23.04 0.47
CA PRO A 238 33.44 -23.93 0.27
C PRO A 238 33.37 -25.09 1.26
N GLN A 239 34.49 -25.45 1.91
CA GLN A 239 34.58 -26.52 2.91
C GLN A 239 34.44 -26.02 4.36
N SER A 240 34.56 -24.71 4.61
CA SER A 240 34.47 -24.12 5.95
C SER A 240 33.11 -23.45 6.22
N VAL A 241 32.00 -24.09 5.86
CA VAL A 241 30.70 -23.70 6.43
C VAL A 241 30.70 -24.11 7.90
N LYS A 242 31.33 -23.29 8.76
CA LYS A 242 31.30 -23.48 10.20
C LYS A 242 29.83 -23.47 10.64
N PRO A 243 29.42 -24.39 11.52
CA PRO A 243 28.11 -24.29 12.15
C PRO A 243 28.03 -22.93 12.84
N ALA A 244 27.07 -22.13 12.39
CA ALA A 244 26.45 -21.02 13.10
C ALA A 244 26.91 -20.85 14.57
N ASP A 245 27.85 -19.93 14.83
CA ASP A 245 28.31 -19.62 16.20
C ASP A 245 27.11 -19.32 17.10
N LYS A 246 27.18 -19.72 18.37
CA LYS A 246 26.11 -19.40 19.32
C LYS A 246 26.37 -18.06 19.99
N LEU A 247 25.46 -17.09 19.83
CA LEU A 247 25.48 -15.86 20.64
C LEU A 247 25.23 -16.22 22.11
N GLU A 248 25.63 -15.37 23.06
CA GLU A 248 25.32 -15.53 24.51
C GLU A 248 23.82 -15.70 24.79
N SER A 249 22.96 -15.24 23.88
CA SER A 249 21.51 -15.43 23.90
C SER A 249 21.03 -16.84 23.50
N GLY A 250 21.92 -17.76 23.14
CA GLY A 250 21.60 -19.14 22.74
C GLY A 250 21.18 -19.34 21.27
N ARG A 251 21.27 -18.29 20.43
CA ARG A 251 20.96 -18.33 18.98
C ARG A 251 21.98 -19.15 18.19
N SER A 252 21.58 -20.00 17.23
CA SER A 252 22.45 -20.45 16.13
C SER A 252 22.56 -19.34 15.05
N VAL A 253 23.74 -18.77 14.83
CA VAL A 253 23.99 -17.67 13.88
C VAL A 253 23.95 -18.06 12.39
N GLY A 254 22.95 -17.54 11.66
CA GLY A 254 22.97 -17.46 10.18
C GLY A 254 22.29 -18.62 9.43
N ARG A 255 21.47 -18.27 8.43
CA ARG A 255 21.21 -19.17 7.30
C ARG A 255 22.50 -19.20 6.47
N GLY A 256 23.06 -20.37 6.19
CA GLY A 256 24.27 -20.51 5.39
C GLY A 256 24.17 -19.80 4.04
N LEU A 257 25.32 -19.56 3.41
CA LEU A 257 25.39 -18.91 2.09
C LEU A 257 24.46 -19.63 1.08
N PRO A 258 23.65 -18.88 0.31
CA PRO A 258 22.83 -19.46 -0.75
C PRO A 258 23.66 -20.26 -1.76
N THR A 259 23.11 -21.36 -2.28
CA THR A 259 23.79 -22.27 -3.21
C THR A 259 24.14 -21.64 -4.58
N ASP A 260 23.57 -20.48 -4.90
CA ASP A 260 23.81 -19.68 -6.11
C ASP A 260 24.90 -18.60 -5.92
N TYR A 261 25.57 -18.56 -4.75
CA TYR A 261 26.69 -17.67 -4.49
C TYR A 261 27.92 -18.09 -5.31
N THR A 262 28.12 -17.44 -6.47
CA THR A 262 29.05 -17.89 -7.53
C THR A 262 30.32 -17.06 -7.68
N GLY A 263 30.67 -16.24 -6.70
CA GLY A 263 31.97 -15.57 -6.67
C GLY A 263 31.99 -14.38 -5.74
N GLY A 264 32.93 -14.39 -4.81
CA GLY A 264 33.14 -13.32 -3.85
C GLY A 264 33.54 -13.84 -2.49
N VAL A 265 33.61 -12.92 -1.55
CA VAL A 265 34.01 -13.11 -0.15
C VAL A 265 32.82 -13.52 0.73
N ASN A 266 33.05 -14.13 1.89
CA ASN A 266 32.00 -14.28 2.91
C ASN A 266 31.84 -12.95 3.66
N ARG A 267 30.71 -12.26 3.46
CA ARG A 267 30.42 -10.97 4.09
C ARG A 267 29.30 -11.10 5.12
N VAL A 268 29.62 -10.80 6.37
CA VAL A 268 28.69 -10.84 7.50
C VAL A 268 28.48 -9.44 8.05
N VAL A 269 27.22 -9.04 8.21
CA VAL A 269 26.85 -7.79 8.87
C VAL A 269 26.54 -8.10 10.32
N VAL A 270 27.14 -7.32 11.22
CA VAL A 270 27.02 -7.47 12.67
C VAL A 270 26.42 -6.20 13.24
N ILE A 271 25.34 -6.34 14.01
CA ILE A 271 24.79 -5.29 14.86
C ILE A 271 25.15 -5.70 16.29
N ASP A 272 26.00 -4.91 16.95
CA ASP A 272 26.64 -5.31 18.21
C ASP A 272 25.64 -5.75 19.28
N GLY A 273 25.74 -7.03 19.67
CA GLY A 273 24.88 -7.66 20.68
C GLY A 273 23.43 -7.89 20.25
N VAL A 274 23.09 -7.70 18.98
CA VAL A 274 21.72 -7.80 18.45
C VAL A 274 21.63 -8.83 17.32
N ASP A 275 22.43 -8.66 16.26
CA ASP A 275 22.33 -9.47 15.05
C ASP A 275 23.69 -9.80 14.45
N ARG A 276 23.77 -10.96 13.79
CA ARG A 276 24.92 -11.37 12.97
C ARG A 276 24.38 -12.23 11.83
N ASN A 277 24.40 -11.72 10.61
CA ASN A 277 23.85 -12.42 9.45
C ASN A 277 24.68 -12.17 8.17
N PRO A 278 24.87 -13.19 7.31
CA PRO A 278 25.43 -13.01 5.99
C PRO A 278 24.56 -12.05 5.16
N CYS A 279 25.14 -10.96 4.67
CA CYS A 279 24.43 -9.99 3.84
C CYS A 279 25.40 -9.23 2.93
N CYS A 280 25.00 -9.08 1.66
CA CYS A 280 25.77 -8.34 0.65
C CYS A 280 25.35 -6.88 0.51
N GLY A 281 24.26 -6.44 1.15
CA GLY A 281 23.75 -5.07 1.05
C GLY A 281 24.60 -4.04 1.79
N THR A 282 24.30 -2.76 1.56
CA THR A 282 24.92 -1.65 2.28
C THR A 282 24.13 -1.36 3.55
N HIS A 283 24.81 -1.08 4.66
CA HIS A 283 24.20 -0.83 5.95
C HIS A 283 24.71 0.46 6.57
N LEU A 284 23.90 1.08 7.42
CA LEU A 284 24.34 2.20 8.25
C LEU A 284 25.40 1.75 9.27
N PRO A 285 26.32 2.64 9.69
CA PRO A 285 27.38 2.29 10.64
C PRO A 285 26.90 2.22 12.10
N SER A 286 25.73 2.75 12.42
CA SER A 286 25.14 2.67 13.76
C SER A 286 23.61 2.66 13.68
N LEU A 287 22.96 2.04 14.66
CA LEU A 287 21.50 2.13 14.80
C LEU A 287 21.02 3.57 15.08
N ASN A 288 21.85 4.45 15.63
CA ASN A 288 21.49 5.87 15.82
C ASN A 288 21.08 6.55 14.51
N ASN A 289 21.66 6.11 13.39
CA ASN A 289 21.37 6.67 12.07
C ASN A 289 19.92 6.38 11.61
N LEU A 290 19.23 5.39 12.21
CA LEU A 290 17.81 5.13 11.97
C LEU A 290 16.92 6.22 12.57
N GLN A 291 17.38 6.91 13.61
CA GLN A 291 16.69 7.94 14.40
C GLN A 291 15.46 7.44 15.15
N LEU A 292 14.46 6.92 14.43
CA LEU A 292 13.22 6.36 14.96
C LEU A 292 12.82 5.13 14.13
N PHE A 293 12.04 4.24 14.74
CA PHE A 293 11.49 3.05 14.10
C PHE A 293 10.02 2.88 14.47
N ILE A 294 9.14 2.62 13.51
CA ILE A 294 7.74 2.29 13.79
C ILE A 294 7.23 1.12 12.95
N LEU A 295 6.21 0.44 13.47
CA LEU A 295 5.40 -0.54 12.78
C LEU A 295 4.03 0.08 12.48
N PRO A 296 3.84 0.80 11.35
CA PRO A 296 2.64 1.60 11.12
C PRO A 296 1.37 0.76 10.98
N HIS A 297 1.46 -0.47 10.47
CA HIS A 297 0.34 -1.40 10.35
C HIS A 297 0.83 -2.81 9.98
N THR A 298 -0.07 -3.78 10.12
CA THR A 298 0.15 -5.17 9.73
C THR A 298 -0.96 -5.66 8.79
N ASP A 299 -0.60 -6.40 7.74
CA ASP A 299 -1.57 -7.00 6.82
C ASP A 299 -1.63 -8.52 7.03
N ALA A 300 -2.84 -9.07 7.13
CA ALA A 300 -3.05 -10.52 7.11
C ALA A 300 -3.11 -11.02 5.67
N LEU A 301 -2.20 -11.92 5.30
CA LEU A 301 -2.18 -12.59 4.00
C LEU A 301 -2.76 -14.00 4.13
N SER A 302 -3.98 -14.19 3.63
CA SER A 302 -4.55 -15.53 3.51
C SER A 302 -3.94 -16.24 2.30
N ARG A 303 -3.03 -17.18 2.54
CA ARG A 303 -2.54 -18.12 1.52
C ARG A 303 -2.80 -19.54 1.99
N SER A 304 -3.72 -20.24 1.28
CA SER A 304 -3.94 -21.70 1.30
C SER A 304 -3.47 -22.43 2.57
N SER A 305 -4.23 -22.28 3.67
CA SER A 305 -4.10 -22.94 5.00
C SER A 305 -3.18 -22.32 6.05
N THR A 306 -2.37 -21.30 5.76
CA THR A 306 -1.56 -20.60 6.78
C THR A 306 -1.74 -19.09 6.70
N THR A 307 -2.06 -18.46 7.84
CA THR A 307 -2.21 -17.00 7.94
C THR A 307 -0.85 -16.35 8.13
N VAL A 308 -0.16 -16.08 7.02
CA VAL A 308 1.08 -15.28 7.03
C VAL A 308 0.70 -13.83 7.34
N ALA A 309 1.47 -13.14 8.18
CA ALA A 309 1.29 -11.71 8.40
C ALA A 309 2.45 -10.92 7.82
N ARG A 310 2.14 -9.77 7.25
CA ARG A 310 3.10 -8.79 6.76
C ARG A 310 3.19 -7.65 7.77
N LEU A 311 4.37 -7.46 8.34
CA LEU A 311 4.66 -6.30 9.18
C LEU A 311 5.33 -5.25 8.33
N ASN A 312 4.63 -4.14 8.14
CA ASN A 312 5.18 -2.97 7.51
C ASN A 312 6.02 -2.21 8.55
N PHE A 313 7.15 -1.65 8.15
CA PHE A 313 8.04 -0.87 9.00
C PHE A 313 8.55 0.38 8.28
N LEU A 314 8.84 1.42 9.08
CA LEU A 314 9.41 2.68 8.64
C LEU A 314 10.51 3.11 9.61
N ALA A 315 11.57 3.70 9.07
CA ALA A 315 12.64 4.32 9.84
C ALA A 315 13.26 5.50 9.07
N GLY A 316 14.04 6.32 9.76
CA GLY A 316 14.81 7.42 9.18
C GLY A 316 14.00 8.36 8.28
N PRO A 317 14.50 8.75 7.09
CA PRO A 317 13.84 9.73 6.24
C PRO A 317 12.39 9.38 5.85
N ARG A 318 12.08 8.11 5.53
CA ARG A 318 10.69 7.70 5.20
C ARG A 318 9.76 7.90 6.38
N LEU A 319 10.24 7.61 7.59
CA LEU A 319 9.46 7.80 8.80
C LEU A 319 9.20 9.29 9.06
N ILE A 320 10.21 10.15 8.92
CA ILE A 320 10.01 11.61 9.07
C ILE A 320 8.95 12.10 8.07
N ALA A 321 9.07 11.72 6.80
CA ALA A 321 8.07 12.08 5.78
C ALA A 321 6.66 11.57 6.14
N HIS A 322 6.57 10.34 6.65
CA HIS A 322 5.32 9.77 7.13
C HIS A 322 4.72 10.55 8.31
N LEU A 323 5.52 10.91 9.31
CA LEU A 323 5.08 11.67 10.48
C LEU A 323 4.59 13.06 10.11
N VAL A 324 5.32 13.78 9.24
CA VAL A 324 4.90 15.10 8.73
C VAL A 324 3.58 15.00 7.98
N SER A 325 3.45 14.01 7.09
CA SER A 325 2.23 13.77 6.33
C SER A 325 1.05 13.41 7.24
N THR A 326 1.25 12.55 8.24
CA THR A 326 0.23 12.16 9.22
C THR A 326 -0.18 13.33 10.11
N HIS A 327 0.78 14.13 10.58
CA HIS A 327 0.49 15.34 11.36
C HIS A 327 -0.32 16.36 10.56
N SER A 328 0.06 16.62 9.31
CA SER A 328 -0.69 17.52 8.43
C SER A 328 -2.13 17.04 8.19
N ARG A 329 -2.33 15.74 7.92
CA ARG A 329 -3.68 15.16 7.81
C ARG A 329 -4.48 15.33 9.09
N LEU A 330 -3.90 15.03 10.25
CA LEU A 330 -4.57 15.14 11.54
C LEU A 330 -4.96 16.59 11.86
N ALA A 331 -4.06 17.54 11.59
CA ALA A 331 -4.31 18.98 11.78
C ALA A 331 -5.43 19.49 10.86
N SER A 332 -5.45 19.09 9.59
CA SER A 332 -6.54 19.41 8.66
C SER A 332 -7.88 18.84 9.12
N THR A 333 -7.90 17.59 9.61
CA THR A 333 -9.11 17.00 10.18
C THR A 333 -9.57 17.73 11.43
N ALA A 334 -8.65 18.11 12.32
CA ALA A 334 -8.94 18.88 13.52
C ALA A 334 -9.57 20.24 13.18
N ALA A 335 -9.07 20.91 12.13
CA ALA A 335 -9.63 22.16 11.63
C ALA A 335 -11.07 22.00 11.08
N ILE A 336 -11.33 20.94 10.29
CA ILE A 336 -12.68 20.61 9.80
C ILE A 336 -13.65 20.41 10.97
N LEU A 337 -13.21 19.71 12.01
CA LEU A 337 -14.02 19.40 13.19
C LEU A 337 -14.05 20.53 14.23
N SER A 338 -13.29 21.60 14.01
CA SER A 338 -13.12 22.72 14.93
C SER A 338 -12.76 22.28 16.36
N CYS A 339 -11.75 21.40 16.49
CA CYS A 339 -11.30 20.86 17.78
C CYS A 339 -9.77 20.78 17.87
N GLY A 340 -9.22 20.53 19.07
CA GLY A 340 -7.79 20.25 19.22
C GLY A 340 -7.40 18.88 18.68
N LEU A 341 -6.14 18.70 18.27
CA LEU A 341 -5.64 17.44 17.69
C LEU A 341 -5.93 16.19 18.58
N PRO A 342 -5.71 16.22 19.91
CA PRO A 342 -6.03 15.07 20.77
C PRO A 342 -7.52 14.74 20.84
N GLN A 343 -8.39 15.70 20.55
CA GLN A 343 -9.86 15.56 20.63
C GLN A 343 -10.47 15.03 19.33
N VAL A 344 -9.71 14.96 18.24
CA VAL A 344 -10.21 14.51 16.93
C VAL A 344 -10.98 13.18 17.02
N PRO A 345 -10.47 12.12 17.67
CA PRO A 345 -11.21 10.85 17.75
C PRO A 345 -12.56 10.97 18.47
N GLU A 346 -12.57 11.66 19.61
CA GLU A 346 -13.79 11.92 20.38
C GLU A 346 -14.79 12.75 19.58
N ARG A 347 -14.32 13.79 18.89
CA ARG A 347 -15.17 14.66 18.06
C ARG A 347 -15.75 13.91 16.87
N VAL A 348 -14.97 13.03 16.22
CA VAL A 348 -15.49 12.14 15.17
C VAL A 348 -16.58 11.22 15.72
N GLN A 349 -16.37 10.61 16.88
CA GLN A 349 -17.36 9.74 17.51
C GLN A 349 -18.64 10.52 17.85
N GLN A 350 -18.51 11.72 18.39
CA GLN A 350 -19.65 12.61 18.66
C GLN A 350 -20.44 12.92 17.38
N PHE A 351 -19.77 13.24 16.26
CA PHE A 351 -20.45 13.46 14.97
C PHE A 351 -21.19 12.20 14.46
N VAL A 352 -20.61 11.01 14.67
CA VAL A 352 -21.27 9.75 14.32
C VAL A 352 -22.54 9.55 15.14
N ASP A 353 -22.48 9.83 16.44
CA ASP A 353 -23.61 9.69 17.36
C ASP A 353 -24.69 10.76 17.12
N GLU A 354 -24.31 12.01 16.87
CA GLU A 354 -25.21 13.10 16.47
C GLU A 354 -25.95 12.75 15.17
N ARG A 355 -25.24 12.21 14.16
CA ARG A 355 -25.86 11.75 12.92
C ARG A 355 -26.87 10.63 13.18
N LYS A 356 -26.52 9.64 14.01
CA LYS A 356 -27.43 8.54 14.36
C LYS A 356 -28.68 9.05 15.07
N ASN A 357 -28.53 9.99 16.01
CA ASN A 357 -29.64 10.59 16.73
C ASN A 357 -30.52 11.46 15.82
N ALA A 358 -29.93 12.22 14.91
CA ALA A 358 -30.67 12.98 13.91
C ALA A 358 -31.46 12.07 12.97
N THR A 359 -30.87 10.98 12.48
CA THR A 359 -31.57 9.97 11.68
C THR A 359 -32.74 9.36 12.44
N LYS A 360 -32.55 8.98 13.71
CA LYS A 360 -33.65 8.49 14.55
C LYS A 360 -34.76 9.53 14.74
N ARG A 361 -34.40 10.80 14.96
CA ARG A 361 -35.41 11.87 15.09
C ARG A 361 -36.18 12.07 13.78
N ILE A 362 -35.54 11.94 12.62
CA ILE A 362 -36.21 11.97 11.32
C ILE A 362 -37.23 10.83 11.25
N GLU A 363 -36.86 9.60 11.60
CA GLU A 363 -37.77 8.45 11.62
C GLU A 363 -38.97 8.69 12.56
N ASP A 364 -38.74 9.23 13.77
CA ASP A 364 -39.80 9.55 14.73
C ASP A 364 -40.76 10.61 14.17
N VAL A 365 -40.24 11.68 13.54
CA VAL A 365 -41.05 12.72 12.89
C VAL A 365 -41.80 12.17 11.68
N GLU A 366 -41.19 11.30 10.89
CA GLU A 366 -41.85 10.63 9.77
C GLU A 366 -43.06 9.81 10.24
N LEU A 367 -42.95 9.13 11.40
CA LEU A 367 -44.07 8.43 12.02
C LEU A 367 -45.17 9.39 12.51
N GLU A 368 -44.82 10.55 13.06
CA GLU A 368 -45.78 11.59 13.44
C GLU A 368 -46.53 12.13 12.19
N VAL A 369 -45.79 12.49 11.14
CA VAL A 369 -46.34 12.96 9.85
C VAL A 369 -47.24 11.90 9.22
N ALA A 370 -46.83 10.64 9.26
CA ALA A 370 -47.63 9.52 8.76
C ALA A 370 -49.01 9.43 9.43
N LYS A 371 -49.08 9.68 10.75
CA LYS A 371 -50.36 9.72 11.49
C LYS A 371 -51.24 10.89 11.09
N TYR A 372 -50.68 12.07 10.85
CA TYR A 372 -51.45 13.22 10.36
C TYR A 372 -52.03 12.95 8.97
N ILE A 373 -51.20 12.45 8.03
CA ILE A 373 -51.66 12.09 6.69
C ILE A 373 -52.74 11.01 6.76
N ALA A 374 -52.57 9.99 7.60
CA ALA A 374 -53.59 8.96 7.82
C ALA A 374 -54.91 9.54 8.36
N THR A 375 -54.84 10.50 9.29
CA THR A 375 -56.03 11.17 9.83
C THR A 375 -56.78 11.96 8.76
N ASP A 376 -56.05 12.67 7.89
CA ASP A 376 -56.65 13.37 6.75
C ASP A 376 -57.31 12.39 5.78
N LEU A 377 -56.67 11.25 5.49
CA LEU A 377 -57.26 10.19 4.66
C LEU A 377 -58.53 9.60 5.27
N ILE A 378 -58.57 9.41 6.59
CA ILE A 378 -59.79 8.96 7.30
C ILE A 378 -60.90 10.00 7.18
N ARG A 379 -60.58 11.30 7.34
CA ARG A 379 -61.56 12.39 7.18
C ARG A 379 -62.09 12.45 5.75
N ASP A 380 -61.24 12.33 4.75
CA ASP A 380 -61.63 12.29 3.33
C ASP A 380 -62.52 11.09 3.00
N MET A 381 -62.37 9.98 3.73
CA MET A 381 -63.18 8.77 3.57
C MET A 381 -64.58 8.90 4.20
N GLN A 382 -64.77 9.78 5.19
CA GLN A 382 -66.06 9.94 5.86
C GLN A 382 -67.13 10.42 4.88
N GLY A 383 -68.25 9.69 4.81
CA GLY A 383 -69.39 10.03 3.94
C GLY A 383 -69.28 9.54 2.50
N VAL A 384 -68.23 8.79 2.14
CA VAL A 384 -68.11 8.15 0.83
C VAL A 384 -68.91 6.85 0.79
N SER A 385 -69.86 6.74 -0.15
CA SER A 385 -70.58 5.49 -0.43
C SER A 385 -69.80 4.62 -1.42
N GLY A 386 -69.46 3.39 -1.04
CA GLY A 386 -68.71 2.45 -1.88
C GLY A 386 -67.22 2.37 -1.53
N VAL A 387 -66.37 2.04 -2.50
CA VAL A 387 -64.92 1.94 -2.29
C VAL A 387 -64.28 3.33 -2.29
N PHE A 388 -63.68 3.73 -1.18
CA PHE A 388 -62.90 4.96 -1.09
C PHE A 388 -61.59 4.85 -1.87
N LYS A 389 -61.46 5.61 -2.96
CA LYS A 389 -60.26 5.59 -3.80
C LYS A 389 -59.47 6.89 -3.62
N LYS A 390 -58.17 6.79 -3.39
CA LYS A 390 -57.30 7.97 -3.25
C LYS A 390 -55.92 7.73 -3.83
N TYR A 391 -55.40 8.72 -4.56
CA TYR A 391 -54.01 8.80 -4.93
C TYR A 391 -53.31 9.92 -4.14
N LEU A 392 -52.13 9.63 -3.59
CA LEU A 392 -51.27 10.62 -2.95
C LEU A 392 -49.84 10.50 -3.49
N HIS A 393 -49.35 11.59 -4.08
CA HIS A 393 -47.96 11.75 -4.48
C HIS A 393 -47.20 12.67 -3.53
N ARG A 394 -45.93 12.39 -3.27
CA ARG A 394 -45.01 13.29 -2.58
C ARG A 394 -43.66 13.37 -3.30
N THR A 395 -43.00 14.50 -3.13
CA THR A 395 -41.59 14.63 -3.46
C THR A 395 -40.76 14.32 -2.21
N ASP A 396 -39.80 13.39 -2.33
CA ASP A 396 -38.94 12.95 -1.24
C ASP A 396 -37.58 12.51 -1.76
N ASP A 397 -36.53 13.22 -1.35
CA ASP A 397 -35.15 12.91 -1.69
C ASP A 397 -34.51 11.88 -0.72
N SER A 398 -35.26 11.42 0.27
CA SER A 398 -34.79 10.41 1.21
C SER A 398 -34.52 9.08 0.50
N PRO A 399 -33.38 8.41 0.78
CA PRO A 399 -33.12 7.06 0.27
C PRO A 399 -34.11 6.03 0.82
N SER A 400 -34.85 6.38 1.88
CA SER A 400 -35.85 5.53 2.53
C SER A 400 -37.30 6.00 2.32
N ALA A 401 -37.60 6.73 1.23
CA ALA A 401 -38.96 7.24 0.95
C ALA A 401 -40.09 6.17 1.07
N LEU A 402 -39.79 4.90 0.76
CA LEU A 402 -40.75 3.80 0.91
C LEU A 402 -41.16 3.55 2.38
N ASN A 403 -40.28 3.81 3.35
CA ASN A 403 -40.56 3.63 4.77
C ASN A 403 -41.70 4.54 5.21
N LEU A 404 -41.70 5.80 4.77
CA LEU A 404 -42.77 6.74 5.08
C LEU A 404 -44.10 6.34 4.43
N LEU A 405 -44.10 5.88 3.17
CA LEU A 405 -45.33 5.36 2.55
C LEU A 405 -45.88 4.15 3.32
N THR A 406 -44.99 3.28 3.79
CA THR A 406 -45.35 2.11 4.61
C THR A 406 -45.88 2.55 5.99
N ALA A 407 -45.31 3.59 6.58
CA ALA A 407 -45.77 4.17 7.85
C ALA A 407 -47.16 4.79 7.71
N ILE A 408 -47.42 5.57 6.65
CA ILE A 408 -48.75 6.13 6.34
C ILE A 408 -49.77 5.00 6.22
N SER A 409 -49.42 3.96 5.47
CA SER A 409 -50.27 2.76 5.34
C SER A 409 -50.60 2.13 6.69
N SER A 410 -49.60 2.00 7.55
CA SER A 410 -49.75 1.29 8.82
C SER A 410 -50.58 2.13 9.81
N ALA A 411 -50.37 3.45 9.83
CA ALA A 411 -51.17 4.39 10.59
C ALA A 411 -52.63 4.39 10.10
N PHE A 412 -52.86 4.50 8.79
CA PHE A 412 -54.21 4.47 8.21
C PHE A 412 -54.94 3.16 8.56
N ALA A 413 -54.29 2.01 8.32
CA ALA A 413 -54.88 0.71 8.63
C ALA A 413 -55.23 0.54 10.12
N SER A 414 -54.47 1.15 11.03
CA SER A 414 -54.75 1.11 12.47
C SER A 414 -55.94 1.99 12.89
N MET A 415 -56.32 2.98 12.07
CA MET A 415 -57.41 3.92 12.34
C MET A 415 -58.69 3.55 11.57
N THR A 416 -58.59 2.75 10.50
CA THR A 416 -59.74 2.24 9.75
C THR A 416 -60.40 1.04 10.43
N GLY A 417 -61.73 1.05 10.55
CA GLY A 417 -62.51 -0.13 10.95
C GLY A 417 -62.54 -1.21 9.87
N THR A 418 -62.85 -2.45 10.26
CA THR A 418 -62.87 -3.64 9.36
C THR A 418 -63.95 -3.60 8.28
N GLU A 419 -64.96 -2.74 8.43
CA GLU A 419 -66.07 -2.60 7.48
C GLU A 419 -65.82 -1.53 6.41
N ALA A 420 -64.73 -0.77 6.51
CA ALA A 420 -64.39 0.25 5.54
C ALA A 420 -63.85 -0.37 4.23
N SER A 421 -64.42 0.05 3.10
CA SER A 421 -63.92 -0.34 1.77
C SER A 421 -63.06 0.77 1.18
N TYR A 422 -61.79 0.48 0.88
CA TYR A 422 -60.83 1.48 0.40
C TYR A 422 -59.77 0.90 -0.54
N LEU A 423 -59.18 1.79 -1.36
CA LEU A 423 -58.06 1.51 -2.25
C LEU A 423 -57.22 2.79 -2.42
N ILE A 424 -56.03 2.81 -1.84
CA ILE A 424 -55.16 3.98 -1.79
C ILE A 424 -53.82 3.66 -2.46
N VAL A 425 -53.41 4.53 -3.39
CA VAL A 425 -52.08 4.50 -3.98
C VAL A 425 -51.26 5.64 -3.38
N LEU A 426 -50.14 5.31 -2.77
CA LEU A 426 -49.14 6.24 -2.28
C LEU A 426 -47.92 6.15 -3.19
N SER A 427 -47.32 7.28 -3.54
CA SER A 427 -46.10 7.30 -4.34
C SER A 427 -45.15 8.41 -3.92
N SER A 428 -43.87 8.20 -4.18
CA SER A 428 -42.83 9.18 -3.91
C SER A 428 -41.83 9.26 -5.05
N SER A 429 -41.43 10.48 -5.39
CA SER A 429 -40.39 10.76 -6.39
C SER A 429 -39.33 11.73 -5.83
N PRO A 430 -38.06 11.63 -6.20
CA PRO A 430 -37.05 12.62 -5.80
C PRO A 430 -37.31 13.98 -6.47
N SER A 431 -36.80 15.07 -5.89
CA SER A 431 -36.91 16.41 -6.48
C SER A 431 -36.11 16.52 -7.78
N ALA A 432 -34.92 15.91 -7.82
CA ALA A 432 -34.11 15.77 -9.02
C ALA A 432 -34.56 14.55 -9.84
N GLN A 433 -35.01 14.79 -11.07
CA GLN A 433 -35.60 13.78 -11.95
C GLN A 433 -34.69 13.46 -13.13
N THR A 434 -34.12 12.26 -13.14
CA THR A 434 -33.28 11.72 -14.22
C THR A 434 -33.75 10.34 -14.64
N GLN A 435 -33.24 9.85 -15.77
CA GLN A 435 -33.53 8.50 -16.28
C GLN A 435 -33.10 7.37 -15.33
N THR A 436 -32.27 7.65 -14.31
CA THR A 436 -31.76 6.67 -13.35
C THR A 436 -32.39 6.78 -11.96
N ASN A 437 -33.27 7.76 -11.71
CA ASN A 437 -33.90 7.93 -10.41
C ASN A 437 -34.95 6.85 -10.13
N ASN A 438 -35.04 6.43 -8.88
CA ASN A 438 -36.05 5.50 -8.41
C ASN A 438 -37.24 6.26 -7.83
N ASN A 439 -38.42 6.00 -8.37
CA ASN A 439 -39.71 6.41 -7.79
C ASN A 439 -40.32 5.20 -7.12
N VAL A 440 -40.91 5.38 -5.95
CA VAL A 440 -41.46 4.28 -5.14
C VAL A 440 -42.98 4.38 -5.07
N PHE A 441 -43.64 3.23 -5.07
CA PHE A 441 -45.09 3.09 -4.97
C PHE A 441 -45.43 2.15 -3.83
N PHE A 442 -46.51 2.48 -3.13
CA PHE A 442 -47.11 1.63 -2.12
C PHE A 442 -48.62 1.70 -2.27
N VAL A 443 -49.26 0.56 -2.48
CA VAL A 443 -50.71 0.44 -2.64
C VAL A 443 -51.26 -0.33 -1.47
N ILE A 444 -52.37 0.17 -0.91
CA ILE A 444 -53.13 -0.50 0.14
C ILE A 444 -54.60 -0.53 -0.22
N GLY A 445 -55.30 -1.60 0.17
CA GLY A 445 -56.74 -1.67 0.00
C GLY A 445 -57.39 -2.64 0.98
N SER A 446 -58.71 -2.64 1.01
CA SER A 446 -59.53 -3.57 1.81
C SER A 446 -59.85 -4.88 1.08
N ASP A 447 -59.64 -4.94 -0.25
CA ASP A 447 -59.84 -6.12 -1.10
C ASP A 447 -58.54 -6.45 -1.87
N ASP A 448 -58.08 -7.70 -1.78
CA ASP A 448 -56.84 -8.15 -2.42
C ASP A 448 -56.92 -8.19 -3.95
N LYS A 449 -58.12 -8.39 -4.51
CA LYS A 449 -58.37 -8.33 -5.96
C LYS A 449 -58.19 -6.91 -6.48
N HIS A 450 -58.73 -5.92 -5.77
CA HIS A 450 -58.58 -4.51 -6.13
C HIS A 450 -57.12 -4.08 -6.08
N VAL A 451 -56.38 -4.46 -5.03
CA VAL A 451 -54.94 -4.19 -4.91
C VAL A 451 -54.15 -4.84 -6.04
N LYS A 452 -54.50 -6.08 -6.43
CA LYS A 452 -53.86 -6.78 -7.54
C LYS A 452 -54.12 -6.08 -8.88
N VAL A 453 -55.35 -5.67 -9.15
CA VAL A 453 -55.70 -4.94 -10.39
C VAL A 453 -54.89 -3.65 -10.51
N VAL A 454 -54.76 -2.88 -9.43
CA VAL A 454 -53.94 -1.66 -9.42
C VAL A 454 -52.46 -1.98 -9.60
N GLY A 455 -51.93 -3.00 -8.90
CA GLY A 455 -50.54 -3.42 -9.04
C GLY A 455 -50.19 -3.85 -10.48
N ASP A 456 -51.07 -4.61 -11.13
CA ASP A 456 -50.92 -5.02 -12.53
C ASP A 456 -51.06 -3.82 -13.49
N GLY A 457 -51.95 -2.86 -13.19
CA GLY A 457 -52.07 -1.59 -13.91
C GLY A 457 -50.81 -0.75 -13.84
N LEU A 458 -50.22 -0.58 -12.65
CA LEU A 458 -48.95 0.12 -12.45
C LEU A 458 -47.81 -0.55 -13.22
N LYS A 459 -47.79 -1.89 -13.25
CA LYS A 459 -46.78 -2.65 -14.00
C LYS A 459 -46.93 -2.48 -15.51
N THR A 460 -48.16 -2.58 -16.03
CA THR A 460 -48.44 -2.56 -17.47
C THR A 460 -48.41 -1.16 -18.08
N LYS A 461 -49.03 -0.17 -17.41
CA LYS A 461 -49.13 1.21 -17.93
C LYS A 461 -47.92 2.08 -17.57
N LEU A 462 -47.29 1.87 -16.40
CA LEU A 462 -46.17 2.69 -15.93
C LEU A 462 -44.82 1.96 -15.88
N GLY A 463 -44.78 0.65 -16.11
CA GLY A 463 -43.53 -0.13 -16.05
C GLY A 463 -43.00 -0.32 -14.62
N VAL A 464 -43.85 -0.17 -13.61
CA VAL A 464 -43.47 -0.37 -12.20
C VAL A 464 -43.05 -1.83 -11.98
N LYS A 465 -41.85 -2.03 -11.43
CA LYS A 465 -41.34 -3.34 -11.04
C LYS A 465 -41.55 -3.52 -9.54
N GLY A 466 -42.39 -4.47 -9.17
CA GLY A 466 -42.84 -4.64 -7.80
C GLY A 466 -43.69 -5.89 -7.60
N GLY A 467 -44.12 -6.09 -6.37
CA GLY A 467 -44.95 -7.20 -5.95
C GLY A 467 -45.73 -6.87 -4.68
N GLY A 468 -46.81 -7.63 -4.46
CA GLY A 468 -47.69 -7.47 -3.33
C GLY A 468 -48.23 -8.81 -2.85
N LYS A 469 -48.72 -8.85 -1.61
CA LYS A 469 -49.41 -9.99 -1.03
C LYS A 469 -50.62 -9.51 -0.25
N GLY A 470 -51.78 -10.07 -0.56
CA GLY A 470 -53.05 -9.68 0.07
C GLY A 470 -53.34 -8.19 -0.15
N LEU A 471 -53.55 -7.48 0.96
CA LEU A 471 -54.02 -6.10 1.00
C LEU A 471 -52.97 -5.03 0.68
N LYS A 472 -51.75 -5.42 0.31
CA LYS A 472 -50.62 -4.50 0.09
C LYS A 472 -49.81 -4.85 -1.15
N TYR A 473 -49.36 -3.83 -1.87
CA TYR A 473 -48.41 -3.93 -2.98
C TYR A 473 -47.35 -2.84 -2.89
N SER A 474 -46.12 -3.16 -3.26
CA SER A 474 -45.03 -2.16 -3.35
C SER A 474 -44.25 -2.33 -4.65
N GLY A 475 -43.76 -1.23 -5.20
CA GLY A 475 -43.03 -1.26 -6.45
C GLY A 475 -42.14 -0.06 -6.67
N LYS A 476 -41.26 -0.19 -7.65
CA LYS A 476 -40.31 0.85 -8.06
C LYS A 476 -40.38 1.11 -9.55
N LEU A 477 -40.33 2.37 -9.93
CA LEU A 477 -40.18 2.84 -11.31
C LEU A 477 -38.83 3.54 -11.43
N VAL A 478 -37.99 3.07 -12.35
CA VAL A 478 -36.75 3.76 -12.73
C VAL A 478 -37.07 4.75 -13.84
N GLY A 479 -36.73 6.02 -13.65
CA GLY A 479 -36.89 7.07 -14.65
C GLY A 479 -37.62 8.31 -14.15
N VAL A 480 -38.04 9.17 -15.08
CA VAL A 480 -38.69 10.45 -14.77
C VAL A 480 -40.17 10.25 -14.41
N TRP A 481 -40.62 10.86 -13.32
CA TRP A 481 -42.02 10.84 -12.84
C TRP A 481 -42.93 11.88 -13.49
N LYS A 482 -42.40 13.07 -13.82
CA LYS A 482 -43.18 14.25 -14.24
C LYS A 482 -44.29 13.93 -15.26
N GLY A 483 -45.54 14.29 -14.92
CA GLY A 483 -46.71 14.17 -15.81
C GLY A 483 -47.36 12.78 -15.86
N LYS A 484 -47.17 11.94 -14.83
CA LYS A 484 -47.69 10.57 -14.77
C LYS A 484 -48.81 10.38 -13.74
N ASP A 485 -49.19 11.44 -13.03
CA ASP A 485 -50.23 11.42 -12.00
C ASP A 485 -51.59 10.97 -12.60
N ASP A 486 -51.98 11.51 -13.76
CA ASP A 486 -53.23 11.16 -14.46
C ASP A 486 -53.33 9.66 -14.81
N ILE A 487 -52.19 8.99 -15.04
CA ILE A 487 -52.16 7.55 -15.34
C ILE A 487 -52.51 6.74 -14.10
N VAL A 488 -52.10 7.19 -12.91
CA VAL A 488 -52.44 6.53 -11.64
C VAL A 488 -53.93 6.71 -11.35
N ASP A 489 -54.47 7.90 -11.58
CA ASP A 489 -55.90 8.16 -11.41
C ASP A 489 -56.76 7.34 -12.40
N ASP A 490 -56.32 7.18 -13.65
CA ASP A 490 -56.97 6.29 -14.63
C ASP A 490 -56.94 4.81 -14.19
N ILE A 491 -55.83 4.34 -13.60
CA ILE A 491 -55.74 2.98 -13.03
C ILE A 491 -56.73 2.80 -11.87
N LEU A 492 -56.82 3.79 -10.96
CA LEU A 492 -57.73 3.75 -9.81
C LEU A 492 -59.20 3.80 -10.21
N SER A 493 -59.55 4.64 -11.18
CA SER A 493 -60.94 4.80 -11.62
C SER A 493 -61.50 3.52 -12.24
N GLY A 494 -60.68 2.75 -12.96
CA GLY A 494 -61.05 1.49 -13.61
C GLY A 494 -61.37 0.30 -12.69
N VAL A 495 -61.20 0.44 -11.36
CA VAL A 495 -61.52 -0.61 -10.38
C VAL A 495 -62.97 -0.48 -9.92
N SER A 496 -63.90 -1.30 -10.43
CA SER A 496 -65.32 -1.27 -10.02
C SER A 496 -65.59 -2.00 -8.71
#